data_AF-A0A1G0YIX0-F1
#
_entry.id   AF-A0A1G0YIX0-F1
#
_cell.length_a   1.000
_cell.length_b   1.000
_cell.length_c   1.000
_cell.angle_alpha   90.00
_cell.angle_beta   90.00
_cell.angle_gamma   90.00
#
_symmetry.space_group_name_H-M   'P 1'
#
loop_
_entity.id
_entity.type
_entity.pdbx_description
1 polymer ?
#
loop_
_entity_poly.entity_id
_entity_poly.type
_entity_poly.pdbx_seq_one_letter_code
_entity_poly.pdbx_strand_id
1 'polypeptide(L)'
;MKATIDIPDDIYRKVKAKSALEGRAVREVAIGLFQDWVEKPEVAKAPDNFRRTKAEESTPAWFGCLNKYAKNAKGRHDMESIRKSIARGIAQDRKL
;
A
#
# COMPACT_ATOMS: atom_id res chain seq x y z
N MET A 1 -3.05 9.39 36.61
CA MET A 1 -2.35 10.70 36.64
C MET A 1 -2.80 11.52 35.43
N LYS A 2 -2.80 12.86 35.49
CA LYS A 2 -3.12 13.74 34.34
C LYS A 2 -1.86 14.47 33.89
N ALA A 3 -1.65 14.58 32.59
CA ALA A 3 -0.55 15.32 31.98
C ALA A 3 -1.10 16.25 30.90
N THR A 4 -0.52 17.43 30.76
CA THR A 4 -0.83 18.39 29.70
C THR A 4 0.34 18.40 28.72
N ILE A 5 0.05 18.27 27.43
CA ILE A 5 1.04 18.18 26.36
C ILE A 5 0.74 19.28 25.36
N ASP A 6 1.74 20.10 25.04
CA ASP A 6 1.63 21.12 24.01
C ASP A 6 1.85 20.49 22.63
N ILE A 7 0.89 20.70 21.74
CA ILE A 7 0.87 20.14 20.38
C ILE A 7 0.70 21.29 19.39
N PRO A 8 1.43 21.31 18.26
CA PRO A 8 1.18 22.28 17.20
C PRO A 8 -0.30 22.32 16.76
N ASP A 9 -0.85 23.53 16.56
CA ASP A 9 -2.28 23.73 16.26
C ASP A 9 -2.71 23.02 14.97
N ASP A 10 -1.83 22.97 13.96
CA ASP A 10 -2.10 22.30 12.70
C ASP A 10 -2.29 20.78 12.87
N ILE A 11 -1.49 20.15 13.74
CA ILE A 11 -1.62 18.73 14.09
C ILE A 11 -2.87 18.52 14.91
N TYR A 12 -3.11 19.35 15.93
CA TYR A 12 -4.30 19.25 16.78
C TYR A 12 -5.59 19.33 15.97
N ARG A 13 -5.68 20.26 15.01
CA ARG A 13 -6.86 20.39 14.13
C ARG A 13 -7.12 19.12 13.31
N LYS A 14 -6.07 18.52 12.74
CA LYS A 14 -6.18 17.27 11.96
C LYS A 14 -6.65 16.12 12.84
N VAL A 15 -6.08 15.98 14.03
CA VAL A 15 -6.48 14.94 14.98
C VAL A 15 -7.93 15.15 15.42
N LYS A 16 -8.32 16.38 15.79
CA LYS A 16 -9.68 16.72 16.19
C LYS A 16 -10.70 16.38 15.09
N ALA A 17 -10.41 16.74 13.84
CA ALA A 17 -11.27 16.42 12.71
C ALA A 17 -11.42 14.90 12.53
N LYS A 18 -10.30 14.16 12.56
CA LYS A 18 -10.31 12.69 12.42
C LYS A 18 -11.05 12.01 13.58
N SER A 19 -10.82 12.44 14.82
CA SER A 19 -11.51 11.92 15.99
C SER A 19 -13.03 12.17 15.92
N ALA A 20 -13.46 13.33 15.44
CA ALA A 20 -14.87 13.64 15.26
C ALA A 20 -15.53 12.73 14.21
N LEU A 21 -14.83 12.45 13.10
CA LEU A 21 -15.31 11.52 12.06
C LEU A 21 -15.42 10.08 12.58
N GLU A 22 -14.51 9.66 13.46
CA GLU A 22 -14.52 8.33 14.06
C GLU A 22 -15.43 8.21 15.29
N GLY A 23 -16.07 9.32 15.72
CA GLY A 23 -16.94 9.37 16.89
C GLY A 23 -16.20 9.13 18.22
N ARG A 24 -14.89 9.39 18.26
CA ARG A 24 -14.05 9.18 19.44
C ARG A 24 -13.56 10.49 20.04
N ALA A 25 -13.31 10.51 21.34
CA ALA A 25 -12.68 11.67 21.97
C ALA A 25 -11.19 11.74 21.60
N VAL A 26 -10.66 12.94 21.41
CA VAL A 26 -9.21 13.16 21.14
C VAL A 26 -8.34 12.51 22.22
N ARG A 27 -8.80 12.50 23.47
CA ARG A 27 -8.12 11.85 24.60
C ARG A 27 -7.99 10.34 24.41
N GLU A 28 -9.03 9.66 23.93
CA GLU A 28 -9.02 8.21 23.73
C GLU A 28 -8.06 7.83 22.60
N VAL A 29 -8.08 8.59 21.51
CA VAL A 29 -7.13 8.43 20.40
C VAL A 29 -5.69 8.63 20.89
N ALA A 30 -5.43 9.67 21.69
CA ALA A 30 -4.11 9.91 22.25
C ALA A 30 -3.65 8.76 23.16
N ILE A 31 -4.52 8.25 24.03
CA ILE A 31 -4.20 7.10 24.90
C ILE A 31 -3.84 5.87 24.06
N GLY A 32 -4.63 5.54 23.04
CA GLY A 32 -4.36 4.41 22.15
C GLY A 32 -3.01 4.55 21.43
N LEU A 33 -2.71 5.73 20.89
CA LEU A 33 -1.41 5.99 20.25
C LEU A 33 -0.23 5.83 21.20
N PHE A 34 -0.37 6.27 22.45
CA PHE A 34 0.68 6.08 23.46
C PHE A 34 0.83 4.61 23.87
N GLN A 35 -0.27 3.88 24.03
CA GLN A 35 -0.23 2.44 24.32
C GLN A 35 0.45 1.67 23.19
N ASP A 36 -0.01 1.86 21.95
CA ASP A 36 0.57 1.24 20.76
C ASP A 36 2.08 1.57 20.64
N TRP A 37 2.47 2.78 21.00
CA TRP A 37 3.86 3.20 20.95
C TRP A 37 4.73 2.52 22.03
N VAL A 38 4.22 2.38 23.26
CA VAL A 38 4.94 1.71 24.36
C VAL A 38 4.99 0.20 24.19
N GLU A 39 3.89 -0.40 23.71
CA GLU A 39 3.78 -1.86 23.54
C GLU A 39 4.56 -2.36 22.33
N LYS A 40 4.84 -1.49 21.36
CA LYS A 40 5.65 -1.86 20.21
C LYS A 40 7.11 -2.02 20.65
N PRO A 41 7.69 -3.24 20.62
CA PRO A 41 9.09 -3.43 20.94
C PRO A 41 9.93 -2.59 19.98
N GLU A 42 10.87 -1.81 20.51
CA GLU A 42 11.78 -0.99 19.71
C GLU A 42 12.61 -1.90 18.79
N VAL A 43 12.11 -2.11 17.57
CA VAL A 43 12.96 -2.56 16.47
C VAL A 43 13.83 -1.36 16.14
N ALA A 44 15.07 -1.41 16.64
CA ALA A 44 16.11 -0.40 16.52
C ALA A 44 16.02 0.39 15.20
N LYS A 45 15.75 1.70 15.31
CA LYS A 45 15.86 2.62 14.17
C LYS A 45 17.33 2.80 13.82
N ALA A 46 17.80 2.11 12.78
CA ALA A 46 18.94 2.57 12.00
C ALA A 46 18.56 3.91 11.31
N PRO A 47 19.51 4.84 11.10
CA PRO A 47 19.17 6.17 10.60
C PRO A 47 18.69 6.11 9.15
N ASP A 48 17.84 7.09 8.89
CA ASP A 48 17.26 7.49 7.61
C ASP A 48 18.26 7.38 6.46
N ASN A 49 17.78 6.89 5.29
CA ASN A 49 18.29 7.06 3.93
C ASN A 49 17.79 5.90 3.04
N PHE A 50 16.71 6.14 2.29
CA PHE A 50 16.26 5.34 1.14
C PHE A 50 16.24 3.81 1.31
N ARG A 51 15.26 3.28 2.05
CA ARG A 51 14.85 1.88 1.86
C ARG A 51 13.35 1.76 1.74
N ARG A 52 12.92 1.64 0.48
CA ARG A 52 11.65 1.03 0.08
C ARG A 52 11.52 -0.29 0.87
N THR A 53 10.74 -0.30 1.95
CA THR A 53 10.40 -1.54 2.64
C THR A 53 9.42 -2.27 1.75
N LYS A 54 9.97 -3.14 0.90
CA LYS A 54 9.30 -4.29 0.33
C LYS A 54 8.75 -5.06 1.52
N ALA A 55 7.50 -4.79 1.87
CA ALA A 55 6.77 -5.63 2.80
C ALA A 55 6.77 -7.02 2.20
N GLU A 56 7.37 -7.93 2.93
CA GLU A 56 7.39 -9.35 2.71
C GLU A 56 5.98 -9.89 2.97
N GLU A 57 5.01 -9.41 2.19
CA GLU A 57 3.78 -10.14 1.98
C GLU A 57 4.23 -11.43 1.31
N SER A 58 4.26 -12.51 2.11
CA SER A 58 4.55 -13.88 1.69
C SER A 58 4.04 -14.07 0.28
N THR A 59 4.95 -14.05 -0.69
CA THR A 59 4.57 -14.19 -2.10
C THR A 59 3.80 -15.49 -2.18
N PRO A 60 2.50 -15.45 -2.52
CA PRO A 60 1.69 -16.66 -2.53
C PRO A 60 2.39 -17.72 -3.36
N ALA A 61 2.22 -19.01 -3.03
CA ALA A 61 2.89 -20.08 -3.75
C ALA A 61 2.60 -20.08 -5.28
N TRP A 62 1.50 -19.43 -5.70
CA TRP A 62 1.14 -19.25 -7.11
C TRP A 62 1.90 -18.09 -7.80
N PHE A 63 2.48 -17.16 -7.04
CA PHE A 63 3.18 -15.99 -7.55
C PHE A 63 4.51 -16.41 -8.16
N GLY A 64 4.65 -16.23 -9.48
CA GLY A 64 5.84 -16.61 -10.22
C GLY A 64 5.83 -18.02 -10.83
N CYS A 65 4.77 -18.83 -10.62
CA CYS A 65 4.62 -20.12 -11.31
C CYS A 65 4.66 -19.99 -12.84
N LEU A 66 4.18 -18.84 -13.35
CA LEU A 66 4.15 -18.55 -14.78
C LEU A 66 5.49 -18.04 -15.33
N ASN A 67 6.49 -17.81 -14.48
CA ASN A 67 7.81 -17.32 -14.92
C ASN A 67 8.50 -18.32 -15.87
N LYS A 68 8.19 -19.62 -15.77
CA LYS A 68 8.65 -20.64 -16.72
C LYS A 68 8.22 -20.34 -18.16
N TYR A 69 7.04 -19.73 -18.33
CA TYR A 69 6.48 -19.38 -19.64
C TYR A 69 6.89 -17.98 -20.11
N ALA A 70 7.45 -17.14 -19.23
CA ALA A 70 7.92 -15.80 -19.59
C ALA A 70 8.98 -15.84 -20.70
N LYS A 71 9.83 -16.88 -20.73
CA LYS A 71 10.81 -17.11 -21.82
C LYS A 71 10.15 -17.30 -23.20
N ASN A 72 8.92 -17.80 -23.22
CA ASN A 72 8.13 -18.02 -24.42
C ASN A 72 7.22 -16.84 -24.77
N ALA A 73 7.08 -15.86 -23.86
CA ALA A 73 6.36 -14.62 -24.09
C ALA A 73 7.17 -13.67 -24.99
N LYS A 74 7.74 -14.19 -26.08
CA LYS A 74 8.45 -13.41 -27.09
C LYS A 74 7.46 -12.48 -27.79
N GLY A 75 7.78 -11.19 -27.83
CA GLY A 75 6.97 -10.17 -28.47
C GLY A 75 6.86 -8.90 -27.63
N ARG A 76 6.33 -7.83 -28.22
CA ARG A 76 5.93 -6.65 -27.46
C ARG A 76 4.52 -6.89 -26.91
N HIS A 77 4.39 -6.84 -25.58
CA HIS A 77 3.09 -6.91 -24.89
C HIS A 77 2.61 -5.52 -24.50
N ASP A 78 2.87 -4.53 -25.36
CA ASP A 78 2.36 -3.19 -25.19
C ASP A 78 0.87 -3.11 -25.61
N MET A 79 0.16 -2.10 -25.12
CA MET A 79 -1.27 -1.93 -25.39
C MET A 79 -1.60 -1.77 -26.87
N GLU A 80 -0.68 -1.27 -27.69
CA GLU A 80 -0.87 -1.14 -29.13
C GLU A 80 -0.82 -2.51 -29.81
N SER A 81 0.15 -3.34 -29.43
CA SER A 81 0.29 -4.73 -29.90
C SER A 81 -0.93 -5.58 -29.53
N ILE A 82 -1.48 -5.40 -28.33
CA ILE A 82 -2.72 -6.08 -27.88
C ILE A 82 -3.91 -5.64 -28.74
N ARG A 83 -4.11 -4.33 -28.94
CA ARG A 83 -5.21 -3.80 -29.77
C ARG A 83 -5.15 -4.33 -31.20
N LYS A 84 -3.95 -4.38 -31.81
CA LYS A 84 -3.74 -4.95 -33.15
C LYS A 84 -4.07 -6.44 -33.21
N SER A 85 -3.76 -7.20 -32.17
CA SER A 85 -4.10 -8.63 -32.10
C SER A 85 -5.61 -8.85 -32.06
N ILE A 86 -6.34 -8.10 -31.24
CA ILE A 86 -7.81 -8.17 -31.14
C ILE A 86 -8.44 -7.78 -32.48
N ALA A 87 -7.99 -6.69 -33.10
CA ALA A 87 -8.50 -6.25 -34.40
C ALA A 87 -8.32 -7.31 -35.49
N ARG A 88 -7.16 -8.00 -35.51
CA ARG A 88 -6.93 -9.13 -36.43
C ARG A 88 -7.86 -10.31 -36.15
N GLY A 89 -8.08 -10.67 -34.89
CA GLY A 89 -9.00 -11.74 -34.51
C GLY A 89 -10.43 -11.47 -34.98
N ILE A 90 -10.94 -10.26 -34.74
CA ILE A 90 -12.28 -9.84 -35.19
C ILE A 90 -12.38 -9.85 -36.73
N ALA A 91 -11.33 -9.40 -37.43
CA ALA A 91 -11.31 -9.40 -38.89
C ALA A 91 -11.28 -10.83 -39.48
N GLN A 92 -10.68 -11.79 -38.78
CA GLN A 92 -10.64 -13.19 -39.18
C GLN A 92 -12.00 -13.86 -38.96
N ASP A 93 -12.61 -13.64 -37.80
CA ASP A 93 -13.92 -14.19 -37.42
C ASP A 93 -15.03 -13.70 -38.36
N ARG A 94 -14.97 -12.43 -38.77
CA ARG A 94 -15.93 -11.82 -39.70
C ARG A 94 -15.72 -12.21 -41.18
N LYS A 95 -14.62 -12.89 -41.51
CA LYS A 95 -14.32 -13.41 -42.86
C LYS A 95 -14.69 -14.89 -43.04
N LEU A 96 -15.12 -15.56 -41.97
CA LEU A 96 -15.81 -16.86 -42.00
C LEU A 96 -17.33 -16.62 -42.07
#